data_AF-A0A249SXD9-F1
#
_entry.id   AF-A0A249SXD9-F1
#
_cell.length_a   1.000
_cell.length_b   1.000
_cell.length_c   1.000
_cell.angle_alpha   90.00
_cell.angle_beta   90.00
_cell.angle_gamma   90.00
#
_symmetry.space_group_name_H-M   'P 1'
#
loop_
_entity.id
_entity.type
_entity.pdbx_description
1 polymer ?
#
loop_
_entity_poly.entity_id
_entity_poly.type
_entity_poly.pdbx_seq_one_letter_code
_entity_poly.pdbx_strand_id
1 'polypeptide(L)' 'MDAAAVPVAAQTAWQASFTHAKLRKGQSVLIHGAAGAIGAYAVQLAHQAGAKVIVTAYHRPHQRR' A
#
# COMPACT_ATOMS: atom_id res chain seq x y z
N MET A 1 -15.71 11.39 -4.80
CA MET A 1 -15.43 10.81 -3.46
C MET A 1 -13.96 10.99 -3.08
N ASP A 2 -13.30 12.06 -3.53
CA ASP A 2 -11.86 11.99 -3.80
C ASP A 2 -10.97 12.64 -2.74
N ALA A 3 -11.50 13.55 -1.91
CA ALA A 3 -10.67 14.30 -0.95
C ALA A 3 -10.57 13.67 0.46
N ALA A 4 -11.59 12.94 0.92
CA ALA A 4 -11.59 12.33 2.27
C ALA A 4 -11.11 10.86 2.27
N ALA A 5 -11.30 10.14 1.17
CA ALA A 5 -10.87 8.74 1.02
C ALA A 5 -9.36 8.62 0.79
N VAL A 6 -8.73 9.61 0.15
CA VAL A 6 -7.27 9.66 -0.06
C VAL A 6 -6.52 9.75 1.28
N PRO A 7 -6.84 10.69 2.20
CA PRO A 7 -6.24 10.76 3.51
C PRO A 7 -6.39 9.47 4.32
N VAL A 8 -7.58 8.86 4.32
CA VAL A 8 -7.81 7.67 5.15
C VAL A 8 -7.02 6.47 4.64
N ALA A 9 -7.02 6.21 3.33
CA ALA A 9 -6.27 5.10 2.75
C ALA A 9 -4.75 5.25 2.94
N ALA A 10 -4.23 6.46 2.74
CA ALA A 10 -2.83 6.77 2.98
C ALA A 10 -2.45 6.65 4.46
N GLN A 11 -3.30 7.14 5.37
CA GLN A 11 -3.06 7.04 6.82
C GLN A 11 -3.06 5.57 7.29
N THR A 12 -4.01 4.77 6.80
CA THR A 12 -4.03 3.33 7.10
C THR A 12 -2.76 2.65 6.60
N ALA A 13 -2.33 2.94 5.37
CA ALA A 13 -1.09 2.39 4.81
C ALA A 13 0.15 2.80 5.64
N TRP A 14 0.21 4.06 6.10
CA TRP A 14 1.28 4.56 6.96
C TRP A 14 1.32 3.85 8.31
N GLN A 15 0.18 3.77 8.99
CA GLN A 15 0.08 3.11 10.29
C GLN A 15 0.46 1.63 10.17
N ALA A 16 -0.02 0.92 9.15
CA ALA A 16 0.35 -0.47 8.93
C ALA A 16 1.88 -0.61 8.73
N SER A 17 2.48 0.24 7.90
CA SER A 17 3.89 0.12 7.50
C SER A 17 4.87 0.53 8.60
N PHE A 18 4.64 1.65 9.28
CA PHE A 18 5.63 2.25 10.18
C PHE A 18 5.26 2.15 11.66
N THR A 19 3.98 2.16 11.99
CA THR A 19 3.54 2.02 13.39
C THR A 19 3.53 0.54 13.80
N HIS A 20 2.88 -0.31 13.00
CA HIS A 20 2.68 -1.71 13.34
C HIS A 20 3.82 -2.61 12.82
N ALA A 21 4.11 -2.58 11.53
CA ALA A 21 5.17 -3.40 10.93
C ALA A 21 6.58 -2.85 11.20
N LYS A 22 6.70 -1.56 11.57
CA LYS A 22 7.97 -0.87 11.87
C LYS A 22 9.02 -1.09 10.76
N LEU A 23 8.57 -1.01 9.51
CA LEU A 23 9.36 -1.33 8.34
C LEU A 23 10.63 -0.47 8.27
N ARG A 24 11.76 -1.11 8.00
CA ARG A 24 13.08 -0.48 7.86
C ARG A 24 13.72 -0.81 6.52
N LYS A 25 14.67 0.04 6.13
CA LYS A 25 15.51 -0.16 4.94
C LYS A 25 16.16 -1.54 4.95
N GLY A 26 16.17 -2.20 3.79
CA GLY A 26 16.77 -3.52 3.60
C GLY A 26 15.89 -4.70 4.04
N GLN A 27 14.77 -4.46 4.73
CA GLN A 27 13.80 -5.51 5.02
C GLN A 27 12.97 -5.88 3.80
N SER A 28 12.40 -7.08 3.81
CA SER A 28 11.42 -7.49 2.81
C SER A 28 10.02 -7.42 3.39
N VAL A 29 9.05 -7.01 2.58
CA VAL A 29 7.63 -6.93 2.97
C VAL A 29 6.74 -7.54 1.89
N LEU A 30 5.72 -8.30 2.31
CA LEU A 30 4.67 -8.83 1.46
C LEU A 30 3.40 -7.98 1.62
N ILE A 31 2.95 -7.33 0.55
CA ILE A 31 1.73 -6.52 0.54
C ILE A 31 0.64 -7.25 -0.24
N HIS A 32 -0.46 -7.57 0.44
CA HIS A 32 -1.65 -8.14 -0.19
C HIS A 32 -2.57 -7.07 -0.77
N GLY A 33 -3.13 -7.34 -1.95
CA GLY A 33 -4.12 -6.45 -2.57
C GLY A 33 -3.54 -5.12 -3.04
N ALA A 34 -2.34 -5.11 -3.61
CA ALA A 34 -1.64 -3.90 -4.05
C ALA A 34 -2.40 -3.06 -5.10
N ALA A 35 -3.39 -3.63 -5.79
CA ALA A 35 -4.28 -2.91 -6.70
C ALA A 35 -5.39 -2.10 -5.99
N GLY A 36 -5.56 -2.24 -4.68
CA GLY A 36 -6.53 -1.49 -3.89
C GLY A 36 -5.98 -0.13 -3.40
N ALA A 37 -6.87 0.76 -2.95
CA ALA A 37 -6.52 2.10 -2.52
C ALA A 37 -5.43 2.13 -1.43
N ILE A 38 -5.53 1.28 -0.41
CA ILE A 38 -4.54 1.19 0.68
C ILE A 38 -3.25 0.51 0.19
N GLY A 39 -3.39 -0.59 -0.56
CA GLY A 39 -2.28 -1.40 -1.05
C GLY A 39 -1.33 -0.59 -1.92
N ALA A 40 -1.87 0.26 -2.80
CA ALA A 40 -1.06 1.14 -3.65
C ALA A 40 -0.21 2.12 -2.82
N TYR A 41 -0.79 2.76 -1.80
CA TYR A 41 -0.01 3.62 -0.88
C TYR A 41 1.04 2.83 -0.09
N ALA A 42 0.69 1.64 0.40
CA ALA A 42 1.63 0.80 1.16
C ALA A 42 2.85 0.41 0.30
N VAL A 43 2.65 0.09 -0.98
CA VAL A 43 3.75 -0.20 -1.91
C VAL A 43 4.68 1.00 -2.08
N GLN A 44 4.12 2.19 -2.29
CA GLN A 44 4.89 3.42 -2.45
C GLN A 44 5.70 3.73 -1.19
N LEU A 45 5.07 3.67 -0.01
CA LEU A 45 5.72 3.91 1.27
C LEU A 45 6.83 2.89 1.56
N ALA A 46 6.60 1.60 1.28
CA ALA A 46 7.59 0.55 1.48
C ALA A 46 8.80 0.73 0.55
N HIS A 47 8.58 1.13 -0.70
CA HIS A 47 9.66 1.48 -1.62
C HIS A 47 10.48 2.68 -1.12
N GLN A 48 9.81 3.75 -0.68
CA GLN A 48 10.47 4.94 -0.13
C GLN A 48 11.26 4.63 1.15
N ALA A 49 10.79 3.68 1.96
CA ALA A 49 11.51 3.18 3.12
C ALA A 49 12.77 2.36 2.76
N GLY A 50 12.99 2.06 1.48
CA GLY A 50 14.10 1.24 1.01
C GLY A 50 13.94 -0.25 1.32
N ALA A 51 12.70 -0.72 1.44
CA ALA A 51 12.39 -2.13 1.60
C ALA A 51 12.28 -2.85 0.24
N LYS A 52 12.53 -4.16 0.23
CA LYS A 52 12.20 -5.03 -0.89
C LYS A 52 10.72 -5.37 -0.83
N VAL A 53 9.97 -4.96 -1.84
CA VAL A 53 8.51 -5.10 -1.86
C VAL A 53 8.11 -6.31 -2.72
N ILE A 54 7.30 -7.21 -2.15
CA ILE A 54 6.65 -8.32 -2.84
C ILE A 54 5.15 -8.06 -2.75
N VAL A 55 4.42 -8.21 -3.85
CA VAL A 55 2.99 -7.89 -3.88
C VAL A 55 2.15 -9.01 -4.45
N THR A 56 0.93 -9.15 -3.94
CA THR A 56 -0.17 -9.79 -4.66
C THR A 56 -1.15 -8.71 -5.09
N ALA A 57 -1.60 -8.77 -6.34
CA ALA A 57 -2.59 -7.86 -6.89
C ALA A 57 -3.63 -8.67 -7.64
N TYR A 58 -4.88 -8.24 -7.58
CA TYR A 58 -5.93 -8.78 -8.42
C TYR A 58 -6.11 -7.89 -9.64
N HIS A 59 -6.37 -8.49 -10.80
CA HIS A 59 -6.77 -7.76 -11.99
C HIS A 59 -8.28 -7.50 -11.89
N ARG A 60 -8.69 -6.23 -11.78
CA ARG A 60 -10.09 -5.84 -11.94
C ARG A 60 -10.26 -5.31 -13.37
N PRO A 61 -10.90 -6.06 -14.28
CA PRO A 61 -11.20 -5.54 -15.60
C PRO A 61 -12.12 -4.31 -15.47
N HIS A 62 -11.89 -3.30 -16.30
CA HIS A 62 -12.76 -2.13 -16.38
C HIS A 62 -14.16 -2.57 -16.82
N GLN A 63 -15.08 -2.71 -15.88
CA GLN A 63 -16.49 -2.89 -16.17
C GLN A 63 -17.03 -1.53 -16.65
N ARG A 64 -16.97 -1.31 -17.97
CA ARG A 64 -17.72 -0.23 -18.62
C ARG A 64 -19.21 -0.52 -18.39
N ARG A 65 -19.85 0.32 -17.59
CA ARG A 65 -21.30 0.52 -17.63
C ARG A 65 -21.61 1.57 -18.69
#